data_AF-A0A8X6XAZ5-F1
#
_entry.id   AF-A0A8X6XAZ5-F1
#
_cell.length_a   1.000
_cell.length_b   1.000
_cell.length_c   1.000
_cell.angle_alpha   90.00
_cell.angle_beta   90.00
_cell.angle_gamma   90.00
#
_symmetry.space_group_name_H-M   'P 1'
#
loop_
_entity.id
_entity.type
_entity.pdbx_description
1 polymer ?
#
loop_
_entity_poly.entity_id
_entity_poly.type
_entity_poly.pdbx_seq_one_letter_code
_entity_poly.pdbx_strand_id
1 'polypeptide(L)' 'MKIHATLITFVFASTAFLAVESCEVGALSFNTSCLYISHLMSGQAEASFMCILRGGTLVSVSSQEMLEFITIHTYPCK' A
#
# COMPACT_ATOMS: atom_id res chain seq x y z
N MET A 1 41.59 -1.09 -5.85
CA MET A 1 40.85 -2.27 -5.37
C MET A 1 39.40 -2.10 -5.81
N LYS A 2 38.87 -3.11 -6.51
CA LYS A 2 37.67 -3.00 -7.37
C LYS A 2 36.37 -3.02 -6.56
N ILE A 3 35.49 -2.08 -6.88
CA ILE A 3 34.12 -1.97 -6.36
C ILE A 3 33.31 -3.12 -6.98
N HIS A 4 32.89 -4.09 -6.16
CA HIS A 4 31.89 -5.07 -6.58
C HIS A 4 30.50 -4.46 -6.32
N ALA A 5 30.01 -3.74 -7.32
CA ALA A 5 28.58 -3.50 -7.48
C ALA A 5 27.94 -4.84 -7.87
N THR A 6 27.35 -5.55 -6.91
CA THR A 6 26.58 -6.78 -7.19
C THR A 6 25.26 -6.39 -7.83
N LEU A 7 25.32 -6.27 -9.15
CA LEU A 7 24.23 -6.13 -10.09
C LEU A 7 23.36 -7.40 -10.03
N ILE A 8 22.28 -7.39 -9.26
CA ILE A 8 21.26 -8.46 -9.33
C ILE A 8 20.33 -8.13 -10.51
N THR A 9 20.85 -8.29 -11.73
CA THR A 9 20.04 -8.40 -12.95
C THR A 9 19.59 -9.85 -13.10
N PHE A 10 18.51 -10.24 -12.43
CA PHE A 10 17.78 -11.44 -12.82
C PHE A 10 16.85 -11.09 -13.98
N VAL A 11 17.39 -11.21 -15.18
CA VAL A 11 16.61 -11.29 -16.41
C VAL A 11 15.95 -12.67 -16.43
N PHE A 12 14.73 -12.77 -15.90
CA PHE A 12 13.83 -13.87 -16.25
C PHE A 12 12.98 -13.44 -17.43
N ALA A 13 13.26 -14.02 -18.59
CA ALA A 13 12.43 -13.91 -19.78
C ALA A 13 11.13 -14.71 -19.57
N SER A 14 10.14 -14.06 -18.98
CA SER A 14 8.71 -14.36 -19.07
C SER A 14 8.00 -13.03 -19.02
N THR A 15 7.15 -12.72 -19.99
CA THR A 15 6.44 -11.45 -20.11
C THR A 15 5.57 -11.16 -18.88
N ALA A 16 6.14 -10.53 -17.85
CA ALA A 16 5.42 -10.02 -16.67
C ALA A 16 6.21 -8.93 -15.93
N PHE A 17 7.12 -8.20 -16.60
CA PHE A 17 7.69 -6.96 -16.08
C PHE A 17 6.83 -5.74 -16.46
N LEU A 18 5.51 -5.93 -16.49
CA LEU A 18 4.56 -4.84 -16.31
C LEU A 18 4.10 -4.92 -14.85
N ALA A 19 5.01 -4.63 -13.92
CA ALA A 19 4.60 -4.17 -12.60
C ALA A 19 3.99 -2.76 -12.80
N VAL A 20 2.80 -2.69 -13.40
CA VAL A 20 1.87 -1.66 -12.96
C VAL A 20 1.64 -2.03 -11.51
N GLU A 21 2.15 -1.19 -10.60
CA GLU A 21 1.78 -1.15 -9.19
C GLU A 21 0.27 -0.89 -9.10
N SER A 22 -0.51 -1.88 -9.52
CA SER A 22 -1.95 -1.89 -9.38
C SER A 22 -2.14 -2.45 -7.98
N CYS A 23 -2.69 -1.64 -7.09
CA CYS A 23 -3.16 -2.16 -5.82
C CYS A 23 -4.13 -3.31 -6.07
N GLU A 24 -4.18 -4.27 -5.13
CA GLU A 24 -5.15 -5.36 -5.19
C GLU A 24 -6.57 -4.79 -5.34
N VAL A 25 -7.47 -5.57 -5.94
CA VAL A 25 -8.87 -5.18 -6.10
C VAL A 25 -9.47 -4.79 -4.76
N GLY A 26 -9.92 -3.53 -4.65
CA GLY A 26 -10.50 -2.96 -3.43
C GLY A 26 -9.52 -2.16 -2.56
N ALA A 27 -8.24 -2.11 -2.92
CA ALA A 27 -7.29 -1.16 -2.36
C ALA A 27 -7.18 0.11 -3.21
N LEU A 28 -6.95 1.22 -2.53
CA LEU A 28 -6.76 2.54 -3.13
C LEU A 28 -5.26 2.80 -3.32
N SER A 29 -4.86 3.24 -4.50
CA SER A 29 -3.50 3.67 -4.76
C SER A 29 -3.30 5.13 -4.32
N PHE A 30 -2.28 5.35 -3.51
CA PHE A 30 -1.82 6.68 -3.14
C PHE A 30 -0.29 6.73 -3.19
N ASN A 31 0.26 7.45 -4.15
CA ASN A 31 1.69 7.43 -4.46
C ASN A 31 2.20 6.00 -4.71
N THR A 32 3.17 5.54 -3.92
CA THR A 32 3.77 4.19 -3.96
C THR A 32 3.14 3.25 -2.94
N SER A 33 1.99 3.62 -2.36
CA SER A 33 1.34 2.90 -1.28
C SER A 33 -0.08 2.45 -1.66
N CYS A 34 -0.46 1.27 -1.20
CA CYS A 34 -1.81 0.74 -1.32
C CYS A 34 -2.53 0.80 0.02
N LEU A 35 -3.72 1.40 0.03
CA LEU A 35 -4.51 1.67 1.22
C LEU A 35 -5.78 0.83 1.20
N TYR A 36 -6.04 0.09 2.28
CA TYR A 36 -7.33 -0.57 2.50
C TYR A 36 -8.11 0.22 3.54
N ILE A 37 -9.27 0.71 3.13
CA ILE A 37 -10.19 1.44 4.02
C ILE A 37 -11.29 0.46 4.43
N SER A 38 -11.49 0.33 5.74
CA SER A 38 -12.56 -0.47 6.33
C SER A 38 -13.49 0.44 7.13
N HIS A 39 -14.79 0.28 6.94
CA HIS A 39 -15.81 1.02 7.69
C HIS A 39 -16.20 0.33 9.01
N LEU A 40 -15.55 -0.79 9.36
CA LEU A 40 -15.79 -1.48 10.62
C LEU A 40 -15.20 -0.68 11.79
N MET A 41 -16.05 -0.32 12.75
CA MET A 41 -15.60 0.21 14.05
C MET A 41 -14.89 -0.91 14.81
N SER A 42 -13.56 -0.87 14.81
CA SER A 42 -12.70 -1.80 15.54
C SER A 42 -11.75 -1.01 16.43
N GLY A 43 -11.35 -1.61 17.55
CA GLY A 43 -10.28 -1.04 18.38
C GLY A 43 -8.95 -1.05 17.62
N GLN A 44 -8.02 -0.19 18.00
CA GLN A 44 -6.72 -0.05 17.32
C GLN A 44 -5.95 -1.39 17.19
N ALA A 45 -5.97 -2.22 18.23
CA ALA A 45 -5.31 -3.52 18.23
C ALA A 45 -5.89 -4.48 17.18
N GLU A 46 -7.22 -4.52 17.07
CA GLU A 46 -7.93 -5.36 16.11
C GLU A 46 -7.70 -4.86 14.66
N ALA A 47 -7.76 -3.54 14.47
CA ALA A 47 -7.46 -2.94 13.17
C ALA A 47 -6.02 -3.24 12.73
N SER A 48 -5.06 -3.18 13.67
CA SER A 48 -3.65 -3.52 13.41
C SER A 48 -3.49 -4.98 12.99
N PHE A 49 -4.11 -5.90 13.73
CA PHE A 49 -4.08 -7.32 13.41
C PHE A 49 -4.66 -7.60 12.01
N MET A 50 -5.77 -6.95 11.67
CA MET A 50 -6.42 -7.11 10.36
C MET A 50 -5.61 -6.56 9.18
N CYS A 51 -4.80 -5.52 9.39
CA CYS A 51 -3.82 -5.06 8.41
C CYS A 51 -2.66 -6.05 8.24
N ILE A 52 -2.15 -6.60 9.34
CA ILE A 52 -1.07 -7.60 9.31
C ILE A 52 -1.49 -8.87 8.56
N LEU A 53 -2.73 -9.35 8.77
CA LEU A 53 -3.28 -10.49 8.04
C LEU A 53 -3.34 -10.28 6.52
N ARG A 54 -3.34 -9.03 6.05
CA ARG A 54 -3.30 -8.65 4.63
C ARG A 54 -1.89 -8.32 4.13
N GLY A 55 -0.86 -8.58 4.93
CA GLY A 55 0.53 -8.27 4.59
C GLY A 55 0.89 -6.78 4.70
N GLY A 56 0.07 -5.97 5.38
CA GLY A 56 0.29 -4.54 5.57
C GLY A 56 0.35 -4.12 7.04
N THR A 57 0.31 -2.81 7.27
CA THR A 57 0.29 -2.20 8.61
C THR A 57 -0.81 -1.15 8.69
N LEU A 58 -1.15 -0.73 9.92
CA LEU A 58 -1.99 0.47 10.09
C LEU A 58 -1.35 1.65 9.38
N VAL A 59 -2.16 2.43 8.67
CA VAL A 59 -1.69 3.62 7.96
C VAL A 59 -1.17 4.64 8.95
N SER A 60 0.03 5.17 8.68
CA SER A 60 0.56 6.33 9.38
C SER A 60 0.37 7.54 8.48
N VAL A 61 -0.45 8.49 8.92
CA VAL A 61 -0.69 9.72 8.16
C VAL A 61 0.47 10.67 8.38
N SER A 62 1.30 10.86 7.35
CA SER A 62 2.49 11.71 7.39
C SER A 62 2.35 13.02 6.61
N SER A 63 1.25 13.21 5.86
CA SER A 63 1.02 14.41 5.06
C SER A 63 -0.46 14.80 5.07
N GLN A 64 -0.71 16.10 4.89
CA GLN A 64 -2.05 16.66 4.73
C GLN A 64 -2.77 16.05 3.51
N GLU A 65 -2.05 15.83 2.42
CA GLU A 65 -2.58 15.22 1.20
C GLU A 65 -3.07 13.78 1.44
N MET A 66 -2.34 12.99 2.23
CA MET A 66 -2.78 11.64 2.61
C MET A 66 -4.03 11.69 3.49
N LEU A 67 -4.09 12.64 4.44
CA LEU A 67 -5.25 12.82 5.29
C LEU A 67 -6.50 13.17 4.45
N GLU A 68 -6.36 14.08 3.51
CA GLU A 68 -7.43 14.48 2.59
C GLU A 68 -7.87 13.31 1.71
N PHE A 69 -6.91 12.55 1.16
CA PHE A 69 -7.19 11.36 0.38
C PHE A 69 -8.00 10.33 1.18
N ILE A 70 -7.56 9.99 2.40
CA ILE A 70 -8.27 9.04 3.27
C ILE A 70 -9.66 9.59 3.61
N THR A 71 -9.79 10.88 3.90
CA THR A 71 -11.06 11.51 4.29
C THR A 71 -12.10 11.40 3.16
N ILE A 72 -11.72 11.74 1.93
CA ILE A 72 -12.60 11.66 0.74
C ILE A 72 -13.10 10.22 0.52
N HIS A 73 -12.25 9.23 0.78
CA HIS A 73 -12.60 7.83 0.55
C HIS A 73 -13.24 7.13 1.76
N THR A 74 -13.15 7.71 2.96
CA THR A 74 -13.77 7.19 4.20
C THR A 74 -15.18 7.75 4.40
N TYR A 75 -15.40 8.99 3.97
CA TYR A 75 -16.70 9.67 4.02
C TYR A 75 -17.20 9.92 2.60
N PRO A 76 -17.89 8.97 1.96
CA PRO A 76 -18.67 9.29 0.79
C PRO A 76 -19.82 10.21 1.24
N CYS A 77 -19.64 11.53 1.13
CA CYS A 77 -20.75 12.47 1.26
C CYS A 77 -21.81 12.10 0.22
N LYS A 78 -23.03 11.83 0.69
CA LYS A 78 -24.23 11.82 -0.16
C LYS A 78 -24.72 13.24 -0.38
#